data_AF-A0A382XH97-F1
#
_entry.id   AF-A0A382XH97-F1
#
_cell.length_a   1.000
_cell.length_b   1.000
_cell.length_c   1.000
_cell.angle_alpha   90.00
_cell.angle_beta   90.00
_cell.angle_gamma   90.00
#
_symmetry.space_group_name_H-M   'P 1'
#
loop_
_entity.id
_entity.type
_entity.pdbx_description
1 polymer ?
#
loop_
_entity_poly.entity_id
_entity_poly.type
_entity_poly.pdbx_seq_one_letter_code
_entity_poly.pdbx_strand_id
1 'polypeptide(L)'
;MFRRVRVPLALLLGFSLIAGACGSDDAEEASTGGGESAATTAAPAATTAAPAATTAAPATTAAPAQEEVATVEDHLGDGSLGTVEVGAGEEIQIRSLNAISGDVAFLGIPNQRGVELAIADYGPIGGHDVTIGTGLDDLCSADG
;
A
#
# COMPACT_ATOMS: atom_id res chain seq x y z
N MET A 1 12.21 23.10 -46.64
CA MET A 1 11.60 21.75 -46.64
C MET A 1 11.52 21.12 -45.24
N PHE A 2 12.51 21.31 -44.35
CA PHE A 2 12.52 20.72 -42.99
C PHE A 2 11.34 21.08 -42.07
N ARG A 3 10.72 22.25 -42.20
CA ARG A 3 9.56 22.64 -41.37
C ARG A 3 8.29 21.83 -41.65
N ARG A 4 8.14 21.29 -42.87
CA ARG A 4 6.95 20.51 -43.27
C ARG A 4 6.99 19.06 -42.77
N VAL A 5 8.18 18.54 -42.45
CA VAL A 5 8.39 17.17 -41.92
C VAL A 5 8.42 17.15 -40.39
N ARG A 6 8.80 18.27 -39.75
CA ARG A 6 8.84 18.37 -38.28
C ARG A 6 7.46 18.33 -37.63
N VAL A 7 6.43 18.90 -38.27
CA VAL A 7 5.06 18.92 -37.74
C VAL A 7 4.42 17.51 -37.71
N PRO A 8 4.43 16.70 -38.79
CA PRO A 8 3.88 15.36 -38.73
C PRO A 8 4.72 14.43 -37.83
N LEU A 9 6.04 14.60 -37.77
CA LEU A 9 6.91 13.82 -36.87
C LEU A 9 6.59 14.09 -35.39
N ALA A 10 6.39 15.37 -35.01
CA ALA A 10 6.01 15.73 -33.65
C ALA A 10 4.61 15.22 -33.28
N LEU A 11 3.69 15.21 -34.25
CA LEU A 11 2.32 14.73 -34.04
C LEU A 11 2.29 13.20 -33.88
N LEU A 12 3.10 12.45 -34.65
CA LEU A 12 3.27 11.01 -34.49
C LEU A 12 3.91 10.65 -33.14
N LEU A 13 4.94 11.38 -32.71
CA LEU A 13 5.61 11.14 -31.42
C LEU A 13 4.69 11.44 -30.23
N GLY A 14 3.88 12.49 -30.32
CA GLY A 14 2.87 12.82 -29.31
C GLY A 14 1.76 11.77 -29.24
N PHE A 15 1.30 11.27 -30.39
CA PHE A 15 0.26 10.25 -30.46
C PHE A 15 0.71 8.91 -29.88
N SER A 16 1.97 8.48 -30.11
CA SER A 16 2.49 7.24 -29.51
C SER A 16 2.62 7.33 -27.99
N LEU A 17 2.99 8.50 -27.46
CA LEU A 17 3.08 8.74 -26.02
C LEU A 17 1.71 8.67 -25.33
N ILE A 18 0.65 9.15 -25.98
CA ILE A 18 -0.71 9.13 -25.45
C ILE A 18 -1.33 7.72 -25.55
N ALA A 19 -1.05 6.98 -26.62
CA ALA A 19 -1.54 5.61 -26.78
C ALA A 19 -0.90 4.62 -25.79
N GLY A 20 0.39 4.80 -25.45
CA GLY A 20 1.08 3.95 -24.46
C GLY A 20 0.58 4.10 -23.02
N ALA A 21 -0.08 5.21 -22.69
CA ALA A 21 -0.68 5.44 -21.38
C ALA A 21 -2.10 4.85 -21.24
N CYS A 22 -2.69 4.35 -22.34
CA CYS A 22 -4.07 3.83 -22.37
C CYS A 22 -4.21 2.45 -23.07
N GLY A 23 -3.13 1.84 -23.54
CA GLY A 23 -3.15 0.56 -24.27
C GLY A 23 -2.90 -0.64 -23.36
N SER A 24 -3.97 -1.27 -22.88
CA SER A 24 -3.98 -2.67 -22.45
C SER A 24 -4.14 -3.54 -23.69
N ASP A 25 -3.05 -4.15 -24.17
CA ASP A 25 -3.11 -5.15 -25.23
C ASP A 25 -3.27 -6.54 -24.59
N ASP A 26 -4.47 -7.12 -24.76
CA ASP A 26 -4.76 -8.54 -24.62
C ASP A 26 -3.98 -9.31 -25.69
N ALA A 27 -2.98 -10.09 -25.28
CA ALA A 27 -2.35 -11.09 -26.13
C ALA A 27 -2.93 -12.48 -25.81
N GLU A 28 -4.05 -12.79 -26.46
CA GLU A 28 -4.43 -14.17 -26.80
C GLU A 28 -3.40 -14.72 -27.80
N GLU A 29 -2.48 -15.56 -27.32
CA GLU A 29 -1.64 -16.41 -28.16
C GLU A 29 -2.33 -17.78 -28.28
N ALA A 30 -3.15 -17.90 -29.33
CA ALA A 30 -3.73 -19.16 -29.75
C ALA A 30 -2.72 -19.96 -30.59
N SER A 31 -2.51 -21.21 -30.15
CA SER A 31 -2.14 -22.40 -30.94
C SER A 31 -0.71 -22.53 -31.45
N THR A 32 -0.05 -23.64 -31.11
CA THR A 32 0.12 -24.87 -31.95
C THR A 32 1.08 -25.81 -31.19
N GLY A 33 0.65 -26.94 -30.62
CA GLY A 33 0.43 -28.23 -31.30
C GLY A 33 1.48 -29.26 -30.84
N GLY A 34 1.05 -30.50 -30.50
CA GLY A 34 2.00 -31.59 -30.24
C GLY A 34 1.49 -32.78 -29.42
N GLY A 35 0.74 -33.68 -30.07
CA GLY A 35 0.86 -35.15 -30.02
C GLY A 35 0.89 -35.91 -28.68
N GLU A 36 -0.22 -36.62 -28.42
CA GLU A 36 -0.37 -37.98 -27.85
C GLU A 36 0.77 -38.63 -27.04
N SER A 37 0.45 -39.05 -25.81
CA SER A 37 0.52 -40.47 -25.44
C SER A 37 -0.31 -40.75 -24.19
N ALA A 38 -1.26 -41.66 -24.32
CA ALA A 38 -2.09 -42.17 -23.25
C ALA A 38 -1.25 -42.98 -22.24
N ALA A 39 -1.45 -42.71 -20.96
CA ALA A 39 -1.17 -43.66 -19.89
C ALA A 39 -2.28 -43.55 -18.83
N THR A 40 -3.37 -44.27 -19.05
CA THR A 40 -4.38 -44.51 -18.02
C THR A 40 -3.77 -45.40 -16.95
N THR A 41 -3.35 -44.80 -15.84
CA THR A 41 -3.11 -45.51 -14.58
C THR A 41 -4.09 -44.97 -13.56
N ALA A 42 -5.09 -45.78 -13.23
CA ALA A 42 -6.03 -45.49 -12.15
C ALA A 42 -5.30 -45.62 -10.81
N ALA A 43 -5.05 -44.48 -10.15
CA ALA A 43 -4.60 -44.44 -8.76
C ALA A 43 -5.81 -44.61 -7.83
N PRO A 44 -5.68 -45.34 -6.71
CA PRO A 44 -6.78 -45.57 -5.78
C PRO A 44 -7.16 -44.26 -5.09
N ALA A 45 -8.47 -43.97 -5.05
CA ALA A 45 -9.03 -42.90 -4.25
C ALA A 45 -8.83 -43.23 -2.77
N ALA A 46 -7.81 -42.63 -2.15
CA ALA A 46 -7.66 -42.60 -0.71
C ALA A 46 -8.64 -41.57 -0.15
N THR A 47 -9.84 -42.01 0.22
CA THR A 47 -10.77 -41.21 1.01
C THR A 47 -10.26 -41.17 2.45
N THR A 48 -9.40 -40.20 2.74
CA THR A 48 -9.06 -39.83 4.11
C THR A 48 -10.23 -39.01 4.68
N ALA A 49 -10.95 -39.58 5.64
CA ALA A 49 -11.94 -38.84 6.41
C ALA A 49 -11.22 -37.72 7.18
N ALA A 50 -11.59 -36.46 6.89
CA ALA A 50 -11.13 -35.32 7.66
C ALA A 50 -11.62 -35.45 9.12
N PRO A 51 -10.76 -35.20 10.12
CA PRO A 51 -11.23 -35.15 11.50
C PRO A 51 -12.23 -33.99 11.62
N ALA A 52 -13.44 -34.30 12.08
CA ALA A 52 -14.40 -33.29 12.47
C ALA A 52 -13.86 -32.58 13.72
N ALA A 53 -13.13 -31.49 13.50
CA ALA A 53 -12.75 -30.58 14.57
C ALA A 53 -14.01 -29.83 15.01
N THR A 54 -14.62 -30.30 16.10
CA THR A 54 -15.64 -29.52 16.81
C THR A 54 -14.94 -28.36 17.51
N THR A 55 -14.84 -27.23 16.81
CA THR A 55 -14.39 -25.97 17.38
C THR A 55 -15.45 -25.47 18.36
N ALA A 56 -15.13 -25.47 19.65
CA ALA A 56 -15.94 -24.75 20.63
C ALA A 56 -15.85 -23.25 20.31
N ALA A 57 -17.00 -22.57 20.31
CA ALA A 57 -17.03 -21.12 20.14
C ALA A 57 -16.18 -20.45 21.24
N PRO A 58 -15.36 -19.43 20.90
CA PRO A 58 -14.60 -18.70 21.90
C PRO A 58 -15.56 -18.10 22.94
N ALA A 59 -15.22 -18.26 24.21
CA ALA A 59 -16.00 -17.66 25.29
C ALA A 59 -15.99 -16.13 25.11
N THR A 60 -17.17 -15.51 25.06
CA THR A 60 -17.31 -14.06 25.02
C THR A 60 -16.85 -13.47 26.35
N THR A 61 -15.60 -13.05 26.41
CA THR A 61 -15.13 -12.13 27.46
C THR A 61 -15.82 -10.79 27.26
N ALA A 62 -16.47 -10.28 28.31
CA ALA A 62 -17.07 -8.95 28.28
C ALA A 62 -15.97 -7.92 27.96
N ALA A 63 -16.22 -7.05 26.98
CA ALA A 63 -15.35 -5.92 26.71
C ALA A 63 -15.17 -5.08 28.00
N PRO A 64 -13.97 -4.57 28.28
CA PRO A 64 -13.76 -3.65 29.39
C PRO A 64 -14.77 -2.50 29.29
N ALA A 65 -15.26 -2.05 30.45
CA ALA A 65 -16.15 -0.90 30.50
C ALA A 65 -15.51 0.27 29.75
N GLN A 66 -16.27 0.93 28.88
CA GLN A 66 -15.79 2.09 28.14
C GLN A 66 -15.39 3.16 29.16
N GLU A 67 -14.09 3.39 29.27
CA GLU A 67 -13.52 4.46 30.08
C GLU A 67 -14.02 5.79 29.51
N GLU A 68 -14.40 6.72 30.40
CA GLU A 68 -15.00 7.99 30.01
C GLU A 68 -14.05 8.71 29.03
N VAL A 69 -14.52 8.91 27.80
CA VAL A 69 -13.74 9.58 26.76
C VAL A 69 -13.65 11.05 27.16
N ALA A 70 -12.51 11.41 27.74
CA ALA A 70 -12.19 12.78 28.13
C ALA A 70 -12.39 13.76 26.96
N THR A 71 -12.81 14.99 27.26
CA THR A 71 -13.26 15.94 26.24
C THR A 71 -12.08 16.45 25.41
N VAL A 72 -12.36 17.05 24.23
CA VAL A 72 -11.33 17.61 23.35
C VAL A 72 -10.40 18.55 24.14
N GLU A 73 -10.91 19.36 25.08
CA GLU A 73 -10.07 20.22 25.92
C GLU A 73 -9.06 19.47 26.81
N ASP A 74 -9.37 18.25 27.27
CA ASP A 74 -8.47 17.45 28.13
C ASP A 74 -7.22 16.92 27.37
N HIS A 75 -7.24 16.93 26.03
CA HIS A 75 -6.17 16.37 25.19
C HIS A 75 -5.45 17.41 24.32
N LEU A 76 -5.92 18.67 24.33
CA LEU A 76 -5.48 19.70 23.39
C LEU A 76 -4.32 20.58 23.91
N GLY A 77 -3.29 19.95 24.47
CA GLY A 77 -2.01 20.62 24.70
C GLY A 77 -1.95 21.50 25.95
N ASP A 78 -2.69 21.14 27.00
CA ASP A 78 -2.49 21.68 28.35
C ASP A 78 -1.13 21.29 28.96
N GLY A 79 -0.40 20.38 28.30
CA GLY A 79 0.91 19.89 28.70
C GLY A 79 0.87 18.77 29.74
N SER A 80 -0.32 18.29 30.14
CA SER A 80 -0.47 17.21 31.14
C SER A 80 0.13 15.88 30.69
N LEU A 81 0.17 15.64 29.37
CA LEU A 81 0.82 14.48 28.73
C LEU A 81 2.33 14.67 28.53
N GLY A 82 2.89 15.79 28.98
CA GLY A 82 4.27 16.20 28.71
C GLY A 82 4.42 16.98 27.40
N THR A 83 5.63 17.46 27.15
CA THR A 83 6.00 18.21 25.94
C THR A 83 7.14 17.52 25.22
N VAL A 84 7.10 17.57 23.88
CA VAL A 84 8.20 17.17 23.01
C VAL A 84 8.80 18.42 22.42
N GLU A 85 10.08 18.67 22.71
CA GLU A 85 10.83 19.79 22.17
C GLU A 85 11.75 19.29 21.05
N VAL A 86 11.74 20.00 19.92
CA VAL A 86 12.67 19.75 18.82
C VAL A 86 13.83 20.72 18.96
N GLY A 87 15.04 20.18 19.12
CA GLY A 87 16.24 20.97 19.33
C GLY A 87 16.63 21.79 18.09
N ALA A 88 17.40 22.86 18.29
CA ALA A 88 17.97 23.60 17.16
C ALA A 88 18.87 22.70 16.30
N GLY A 89 18.57 22.62 15.00
CA GLY A 89 19.28 21.74 14.06
C GLY A 89 18.82 20.28 14.09
N GLU A 90 17.84 19.93 14.92
CA GLU A 90 17.14 18.65 14.82
C GLU A 90 16.08 18.70 13.72
N GLU A 91 15.90 17.56 13.08
CA GLU A 91 14.96 17.34 11.98
C GLU A 91 13.63 16.78 12.50
N ILE A 92 12.55 17.16 11.83
CA ILE A 92 11.24 16.55 12.03
C ILE A 92 11.08 15.39 11.05
N GLN A 93 10.91 14.18 11.59
CA GLN A 93 10.66 12.99 10.77
C GLN A 93 9.17 12.64 10.76
N ILE A 94 8.58 12.58 9.57
CA ILE A 94 7.24 12.05 9.36
C ILE A 94 7.36 10.55 9.11
N ARG A 95 6.85 9.73 10.02
CA ARG A 95 6.84 8.27 9.90
C ARG A 95 5.39 7.81 9.70
N SER A 96 5.17 7.00 8.67
CA SER A 96 3.87 6.41 8.36
C SER A 96 3.83 4.96 8.85
N LEU A 97 2.73 4.58 9.51
CA LEU A 97 2.35 3.21 9.77
C LEU A 97 1.25 2.84 8.78
N ASN A 98 1.62 2.22 7.67
CA ASN A 98 0.70 1.85 6.61
C ASN A 98 0.98 0.44 6.14
N ALA A 99 -0.02 -0.21 5.53
CA ALA A 99 0.21 -1.46 4.82
C ALA A 99 0.91 -1.18 3.49
N ILE A 100 2.22 -1.41 3.43
CA ILE A 100 3.09 -1.05 2.30
C ILE A 100 3.51 -2.30 1.52
N SER A 101 3.46 -3.47 2.14
CA SER A 101 3.60 -4.75 1.46
C SER A 101 2.35 -5.63 1.62
N GLY A 102 2.38 -6.81 0.98
CA GLY A 102 1.24 -7.73 0.93
C GLY A 102 0.10 -7.28 0.01
N ASP A 103 -1.04 -7.96 0.11
CA ASP A 103 -2.16 -7.83 -0.83
C ASP A 103 -2.86 -6.45 -0.77
N VAL A 104 -2.65 -5.73 0.32
CA VAL A 104 -3.26 -4.42 0.59
C VAL A 104 -2.26 -3.26 0.50
N ALA A 105 -1.04 -3.51 0.02
CA ALA A 105 0.00 -2.51 -0.22
C ALA A 105 -0.48 -1.28 -1.01
N PHE A 106 -1.44 -1.50 -1.92
CA PHE A 106 -2.03 -0.46 -2.75
C PHE A 106 -2.73 0.64 -1.94
N LEU A 107 -3.07 0.38 -0.68
CA LEU A 107 -3.62 1.39 0.23
C LEU A 107 -2.51 2.22 0.88
N GLY A 108 -1.39 1.63 1.27
CA GLY A 108 -0.32 2.35 1.96
C GLY A 108 0.63 3.12 1.06
N ILE A 109 0.93 2.60 -0.14
CA ILE A 109 1.88 3.23 -1.08
C ILE A 109 1.43 4.65 -1.51
N PRO A 110 0.17 4.89 -1.91
CA PRO A 110 -0.28 6.23 -2.27
C PRO A 110 -0.24 7.21 -1.09
N ASN A 111 -0.53 6.73 0.12
CA ASN A 111 -0.46 7.55 1.32
C ASN A 111 0.98 7.99 1.63
N GLN A 112 1.96 7.08 1.53
CA GLN A 112 3.39 7.45 1.69
C GLN A 112 3.83 8.48 0.64
N ARG A 113 3.48 8.26 -0.63
CA ARG A 113 3.81 9.22 -1.71
C ARG A 113 3.13 10.57 -1.52
N GLY A 114 1.92 10.59 -0.96
CA GLY A 114 1.23 11.82 -0.59
C GLY A 114 1.99 12.62 0.46
N VAL A 115 2.55 11.94 1.47
CA VAL A 115 3.39 12.56 2.50
C VAL A 115 4.69 13.09 1.90
N GLU A 116 5.38 12.30 1.07
CA GLU A 116 6.60 12.75 0.36
C GLU A 116 6.35 14.02 -0.47
N LEU A 117 5.23 14.06 -1.19
CA LEU A 117 4.83 15.23 -1.97
C LEU A 117 4.55 16.44 -1.06
N ALA A 118 3.84 16.23 0.05
CA ALA A 118 3.52 17.29 1.00
C ALA A 118 4.78 17.86 1.66
N ILE A 119 5.77 17.02 2.00
CA ILE A 119 7.06 17.46 2.53
C ILE A 119 7.80 18.32 1.50
N ALA A 120 7.84 17.87 0.24
CA ALA A 120 8.50 18.61 -0.83
C ALA A 120 7.82 19.97 -1.12
N ASP A 121 6.50 20.05 -0.98
CA ASP A 121 5.72 21.28 -1.21
C ASP A 121 5.80 22.26 -0.03
N TYR A 122 5.64 21.77 1.21
CA TYR A 122 5.60 22.61 2.40
C TYR A 122 7.00 23.08 2.84
N GLY A 123 7.99 22.17 2.79
CA GLY A 123 9.35 22.44 3.24
C GLY A 123 9.49 22.51 4.78
N PRO A 124 10.44 23.31 5.30
CA PRO A 124 10.75 23.36 6.72
C PRO A 124 9.59 23.84 7.61
N ILE A 125 9.43 23.22 8.79
CA ILE A 125 8.44 23.61 9.81
C ILE A 125 9.18 24.25 10.98
N GLY A 126 8.83 25.50 11.32
CA GLY A 126 9.44 26.18 12.47
C GLY A 126 10.95 26.38 12.38
N GLY A 127 11.54 26.29 11.17
CA GLY A 127 12.99 26.34 10.96
C GLY A 127 13.68 24.97 11.04
N HIS A 128 12.94 23.89 11.24
CA HIS A 128 13.43 22.51 11.20
C HIS A 128 13.19 21.90 9.82
N ASP A 129 14.20 21.22 9.29
CA ASP A 129 14.01 20.39 8.10
C ASP A 129 13.00 19.28 8.39
N VAL A 130 12.22 18.92 7.37
CA VAL A 130 11.21 17.86 7.46
C VAL A 130 11.56 16.80 6.44
N THR A 131 11.61 15.54 6.87
CA THR A 131 11.84 14.41 5.96
C THR A 131 10.92 13.25 6.27
N ILE A 132 10.88 12.32 5.32
CA ILE A 132 10.27 11.02 5.58
C ILE A 132 11.23 10.20 6.43
N GLY A 133 10.77 9.83 7.62
CA GLY A 133 11.51 8.88 8.46
C GLY A 133 11.38 7.46 7.91
N THR A 134 11.96 6.49 8.61
CA THR A 134 11.77 5.07 8.28
C THR A 134 10.28 4.73 8.34
N GLY A 135 9.68 4.45 7.17
CA GLY A 135 8.31 3.94 7.10
C GLY A 135 8.21 2.59 7.79
N LEU A 136 7.11 2.38 8.53
CA LEU A 136 6.79 1.10 9.14
C LEU A 136 5.64 0.46 8.36
N ASP A 137 5.85 -0.78 7.97
CA ASP A 137 4.86 -1.60 7.28
C ASP A 137 4.06 -2.37 8.32
N ASP A 138 2.79 -2.01 8.50
CA ASP A 138 1.92 -2.63 9.50
C ASP A 138 1.23 -3.91 9.00
N LEU A 139 1.42 -4.25 7.71
CA LEU A 139 0.75 -5.38 7.04
C LEU A 139 -0.77 -5.41 7.24
N CYS A 140 -1.40 -4.28 7.57
CA CYS A 140 -2.80 -4.18 8.01
C CYS A 140 -3.11 -5.07 9.25
N SER A 141 -2.15 -5.19 10.16
CA SER A 141 -2.22 -5.92 11.43
C SER A 141 -2.31 -4.96 12.62
N ALA A 142 -2.91 -5.43 13.72
CA ALA A 142 -2.94 -4.67 14.97
C ALA A 142 -1.58 -4.63 15.69
N ASP A 143 -0.71 -5.61 15.42
CA ASP A 143 0.61 -5.71 16.06
C ASP A 143 1.70 -4.88 15.37
N GLY A 144 1.43 -4.41 14.15
CA GLY A 144 2.46 -3.85 13.24
C GLY A 144 3.22 -4.95 12.52
#